data_AF-A0A661MP04-F1
#
_entry.id   AF-A0A661MP04-F1
#
_cell.length_a   1.000
_cell.length_b   1.000
_cell.length_c   1.000
_cell.angle_alpha   90.00
_cell.angle_beta   90.00
_cell.angle_gamma   90.00
#
_symmetry.space_group_name_H-M   'P 1'
#
loop_
_entity.id
_entity.type
_entity.pdbx_description
1 polymer ?
#
loop_
_entity_poly.entity_id
_entity_poly.type
_entity_poly.pdbx_seq_one_letter_code
_entity_poly.pdbx_strand_id
1 'polypeptide(L)'
;MGSSSWEQERLALRRRSYDDLNVDFMLGQRAISLDTDAQKVQLAGGEAVPFDGLVIATGGQVRELPNQPRMDGIYTLRTIDDSLAIRAARADKPRVAVIGAGFIGSEVAASARQLGLEVTVIEALEAPLAQSLAPRVGSILQQTQSSRRATRFRACSRHPVRPSHSNRFR
;
A
#
# COMPACT_ATOMS: atom_id res chain seq x y z
N MET A 1 5.90 7.31 -28.06
CA MET A 1 5.42 7.01 -26.69
C MET A 1 5.26 5.50 -26.60
N GLY A 2 6.25 4.80 -26.03
CA GLY A 2 6.26 3.34 -25.97
C GLY A 2 5.16 2.84 -25.05
N SER A 3 4.33 1.92 -25.54
CA SER A 3 3.43 1.12 -24.72
C SER A 3 4.23 0.49 -23.58
N SER A 4 4.03 0.95 -22.36
CA SER A 4 4.60 0.34 -21.16
C SER A 4 3.78 -0.90 -20.78
N SER A 5 3.71 -1.88 -21.68
CA SER A 5 3.24 -3.21 -21.31
C SER A 5 4.35 -3.89 -20.52
N TRP A 6 4.39 -3.60 -19.21
CA TRP A 6 5.21 -4.37 -18.28
C TRP A 6 4.54 -5.73 -18.09
N GLU A 7 5.16 -6.77 -18.65
CA GLU A 7 4.72 -8.16 -18.50
C GLU A 7 4.96 -8.64 -17.07
N GLN A 8 3.98 -9.34 -16.49
CA GLN A 8 4.04 -9.81 -15.09
C GLN A 8 5.24 -10.70 -14.81
N GLU A 9 5.73 -11.42 -15.81
CA GLU A 9 6.90 -12.29 -15.73
C GLU A 9 8.17 -11.52 -15.31
N ARG A 10 8.26 -10.22 -15.62
CA ARG A 10 9.38 -9.37 -15.19
C ARG A 10 9.32 -9.01 -13.70
N LEU A 11 8.19 -9.25 -13.02
CA LEU A 11 8.02 -9.05 -11.58
C LEU A 11 8.42 -10.29 -10.77
N ALA A 12 8.74 -11.41 -11.41
CA ALA A 12 9.18 -12.61 -10.71
C ALA A 12 10.44 -12.32 -9.88
N LEU A 13 10.42 -12.72 -8.61
CA LEU A 13 11.54 -12.53 -7.67
C LEU A 13 12.83 -13.19 -8.17
N ARG A 14 12.70 -14.28 -8.91
CA ARG A 14 13.79 -15.04 -9.51
C ARG A 14 13.48 -15.30 -10.97
N ARG A 15 14.49 -15.12 -11.83
CA ARG A 15 14.40 -15.42 -13.29
C ARG A 15 14.75 -16.86 -13.65
N ARG A 16 15.39 -17.58 -12.72
CA ARG A 16 15.74 -19.00 -12.87
C ARG A 16 14.69 -19.84 -12.15
N SER A 17 14.53 -21.10 -12.60
CA SER A 17 13.66 -22.05 -11.91
C SER A 17 14.02 -22.19 -10.42
N TYR A 18 13.03 -22.59 -9.64
CA TYR A 18 13.17 -22.92 -8.22
C TYR A 18 13.49 -24.39 -7.97
N ASP A 19 13.45 -25.24 -9.01
CA ASP A 19 13.61 -26.70 -8.88
C ASP A 19 14.91 -27.11 -8.16
N ASP A 20 15.99 -26.34 -8.37
CA ASP A 20 17.30 -26.62 -7.76
C ASP A 20 17.40 -26.25 -6.27
N LEU A 21 16.37 -25.63 -5.67
CA LEU A 21 16.43 -25.12 -4.30
C LEU A 21 16.01 -26.13 -3.23
N ASN A 22 15.52 -27.31 -3.62
CA ASN A 22 14.97 -28.31 -2.69
C ASN A 22 13.96 -27.68 -1.71
N VAL A 23 12.96 -27.01 -2.27
CA VAL A 23 11.91 -26.29 -1.53
C VAL A 23 10.53 -26.77 -1.96
N ASP A 24 9.66 -26.97 -0.97
CA ASP A 24 8.25 -27.26 -1.21
C ASP A 24 7.43 -25.97 -1.10
N PHE A 25 6.71 -25.64 -2.17
CA PHE A 25 5.86 -24.45 -2.20
C PHE A 25 4.40 -24.79 -1.91
N MET A 26 3.92 -24.39 -0.73
CA MET A 26 2.50 -24.47 -0.37
C MET A 26 1.78 -23.17 -0.72
N LEU A 27 1.66 -22.87 -2.02
CA LEU A 27 0.98 -21.65 -2.50
C LEU A 27 -0.53 -21.71 -2.27
N GLY A 28 -1.16 -20.55 -2.09
CA GLY A 28 -2.60 -20.45 -1.79
C GLY A 28 -3.00 -20.95 -0.40
N GLN A 29 -2.06 -21.45 0.40
CA GLN A 29 -2.30 -21.91 1.75
C GLN A 29 -2.08 -20.77 2.75
N ARG A 30 -3.12 -20.46 3.54
CA ARG A 30 -3.05 -19.44 4.59
C ARG A 30 -2.77 -20.11 5.93
N ALA A 31 -1.66 -19.75 6.57
CA ALA A 31 -1.44 -20.01 7.99
C ALA A 31 -2.38 -19.15 8.85
N ILE A 32 -3.07 -19.77 9.81
CA ILE A 32 -4.08 -19.13 10.66
C ILE A 32 -3.78 -19.21 12.15
N SER A 33 -2.93 -20.15 12.58
CA SER A 33 -2.49 -20.26 13.96
C SER A 33 -1.07 -20.83 14.03
N LEU A 34 -0.37 -20.50 15.10
CA LEU A 34 0.96 -21.01 15.43
C LEU A 34 0.92 -21.58 16.84
N ASP A 35 1.24 -22.86 16.97
CA ASP A 35 1.48 -23.54 18.24
C ASP A 35 2.98 -23.82 18.37
N THR A 36 3.65 -23.10 19.26
CA THR A 36 5.10 -23.24 19.48
C THR A 36 5.46 -24.42 20.35
N ASP A 37 4.55 -24.86 21.23
CA ASP A 37 4.79 -25.98 22.14
C ASP A 37 4.70 -27.30 21.38
N ALA A 38 3.70 -27.43 20.50
CA ALA A 38 3.56 -28.57 19.60
C ALA A 38 4.38 -28.44 18.30
N GLN A 39 5.06 -27.30 18.10
CA GLN A 39 5.84 -26.93 16.91
C GLN A 39 5.06 -27.14 15.59
N LYS A 40 3.86 -26.56 15.52
CA LYS A 40 2.95 -26.69 14.38
C LYS A 40 2.35 -25.37 13.93
N VAL A 41 2.20 -25.22 12.62
CA VAL A 41 1.42 -24.15 11.98
C VAL A 41 0.11 -24.72 11.47
N GLN A 42 -1.01 -24.16 11.90
CA GLN A 42 -2.32 -24.54 11.41
C GLN A 42 -2.64 -23.78 10.12
N LEU A 43 -3.01 -24.50 9.07
CA LEU A 43 -3.49 -23.94 7.81
C LEU A 43 -5.02 -23.82 7.82
N ALA A 44 -5.53 -22.84 7.06
CA ALA A 44 -6.96 -22.59 6.91
C ALA A 44 -7.75 -23.79 6.36
N GLY A 45 -7.08 -24.69 5.62
CA GLY A 45 -7.67 -25.92 5.11
C GLY A 45 -7.83 -27.04 6.15
N GLY A 46 -7.44 -26.81 7.41
CA GLY A 46 -7.52 -27.81 8.50
C GLY A 46 -6.26 -28.66 8.68
N GLU A 47 -5.33 -28.64 7.73
CA GLU A 47 -4.02 -29.28 7.85
C GLU A 47 -3.10 -28.55 8.84
N ALA A 48 -2.31 -29.31 9.60
CA ALA A 48 -1.27 -28.79 10.49
C ALA A 48 0.12 -29.19 9.99
N VAL A 49 0.98 -28.21 9.78
CA VAL A 49 2.35 -28.41 9.27
C VAL A 49 3.35 -28.36 10.44
N PRO A 50 4.07 -29.45 10.73
CA PRO A 50 5.11 -29.45 11.77
C PRO A 50 6.36 -28.70 11.30
N PHE A 51 7.15 -28.17 12.23
CA PHE A 51 8.41 -27.51 11.92
C PHE A 51 9.48 -27.77 12.99
N ASP A 52 10.74 -27.82 12.58
CA ASP A 52 11.90 -27.76 13.51
C ASP A 52 12.38 -26.32 13.72
N GLY A 53 12.22 -25.48 12.69
CA GLY A 53 12.52 -24.05 12.72
C GLY A 53 11.46 -23.25 11.96
N LEU A 54 11.12 -22.06 12.47
CA LEU A 54 10.06 -21.23 11.91
C LEU A 54 10.59 -19.82 11.60
N VAL A 55 10.28 -19.33 10.39
CA VAL A 55 10.50 -17.95 9.97
C VAL A 55 9.16 -17.31 9.63
N ILE A 56 8.83 -16.20 10.30
CA ILE A 56 7.63 -15.42 10.01
C ILE A 56 7.98 -14.33 8.99
N ALA A 57 7.58 -14.54 7.74
CA ALA A 57 7.81 -13.61 6.63
C ALA A 57 6.49 -13.07 6.04
N THR A 58 5.45 -12.88 6.87
CA THR A 58 4.10 -12.48 6.44
C THR A 58 3.98 -11.03 5.96
N GLY A 59 5.05 -10.24 6.11
CA GLY A 59 5.07 -8.84 5.69
C GLY A 59 4.10 -7.99 6.51
N GLY A 60 3.30 -7.17 5.82
CA GLY A 60 2.34 -6.27 6.48
C GLY A 60 1.09 -6.08 5.63
N GLN A 61 0.02 -5.63 6.26
CA GLN A 61 -1.27 -5.37 5.62
C GLN A 61 -1.47 -3.89 5.35
N VAL A 62 -2.31 -3.57 4.36
CA VAL A 62 -2.72 -2.18 4.12
C VAL A 62 -3.57 -1.71 5.29
N ARG A 63 -3.34 -0.46 5.72
CA ARG A 63 -4.17 0.19 6.73
C ARG A 63 -5.38 0.82 6.05
N GLU A 64 -6.57 0.34 6.37
CA GLU A 64 -7.81 1.02 6.00
C GLU A 64 -8.02 2.26 6.86
N LEU A 65 -8.72 3.25 6.30
CA LEU A 65 -9.05 4.46 7.04
C LEU A 65 -10.24 4.17 7.98
N PRO A 66 -10.25 4.71 9.21
CA PRO A 66 -11.43 4.62 10.07
C PRO A 66 -12.66 5.20 9.36
N ASN A 67 -13.79 4.49 9.44
CA ASN A 67 -15.06 4.86 8.80
C ASN A 67 -14.98 5.01 7.27
N GLN A 68 -14.05 4.33 6.61
CA GLN A 68 -13.98 4.29 5.16
C GLN A 68 -15.28 3.72 4.58
N PRO A 69 -15.96 4.45 3.67
CA PRO A 69 -17.18 3.94 3.05
C PRO A 69 -16.85 2.75 2.14
N ARG A 70 -17.77 1.79 2.04
CA ARG A 70 -17.71 0.73 1.04
C ARG A 70 -18.36 1.24 -0.24
N MET A 71 -17.55 1.73 -1.17
CA MET A 71 -17.99 2.22 -2.47
C MET A 71 -16.93 1.93 -3.54
N ASP A 72 -17.38 1.86 -4.79
CA ASP A 72 -16.49 1.73 -5.93
C ASP A 72 -15.56 2.94 -6.07
N GLY A 73 -14.39 2.73 -6.68
CA GLY A 73 -13.40 3.79 -6.90
C GLY A 73 -12.40 3.98 -5.76
N ILE A 74 -12.50 3.19 -4.69
CA ILE A 74 -11.52 3.14 -3.60
C ILE A 74 -10.55 1.98 -3.85
N TYR A 75 -9.26 2.30 -3.92
CA TYR A 75 -8.21 1.31 -4.17
C TYR A 75 -7.09 1.43 -3.14
N THR A 76 -6.51 0.29 -2.80
CA THR A 76 -5.24 0.17 -2.09
C THR A 76 -4.14 -0.25 -3.07
N LEU A 77 -2.87 -0.25 -2.66
CA LEU A 77 -1.77 -0.76 -3.48
C LEU A 77 -0.77 -1.52 -2.62
N ARG A 78 -0.84 -2.85 -2.66
CA ARG A 78 0.08 -3.78 -1.99
C ARG A 78 0.40 -5.00 -2.84
N THR A 79 -0.58 -5.51 -3.57
CA THR A 79 -0.48 -6.72 -4.39
C THR A 79 -0.38 -6.38 -5.88
N ILE A 80 -0.05 -7.39 -6.69
CA ILE A 80 -0.12 -7.25 -8.15
C ILE A 80 -1.56 -6.98 -8.58
N ASP A 81 -2.55 -7.66 -7.98
CA ASP A 81 -3.96 -7.50 -8.32
C ASP A 81 -4.45 -6.07 -8.04
N ASP A 82 -4.01 -5.47 -6.94
CA ASP A 82 -4.30 -4.06 -6.63
C ASP A 82 -3.81 -3.13 -7.77
N SER A 83 -2.59 -3.38 -8.27
CA SER A 83 -2.00 -2.59 -9.35
C SER A 83 -2.76 -2.76 -10.67
N LEU A 84 -3.28 -3.96 -10.94
CA LEU A 84 -4.08 -4.25 -12.13
C LEU A 84 -5.45 -3.58 -12.03
N ALA A 85 -6.09 -3.59 -10.87
CA ALA A 85 -7.35 -2.92 -10.61
C ALA A 85 -7.23 -1.40 -10.82
N ILE A 86 -6.19 -0.77 -10.25
CA ILE A 86 -5.90 0.67 -10.47
C ILE A 86 -5.64 0.95 -11.96
N ARG A 87 -4.89 0.07 -12.64
CA ARG A 87 -4.61 0.21 -14.07
C ARG A 87 -5.86 0.12 -14.92
N ALA A 88 -6.82 -0.73 -14.58
CA ALA A 88 -8.10 -0.83 -15.26
C ALA A 88 -8.95 0.42 -15.02
N ALA A 89 -9.05 0.87 -13.76
CA ALA A 89 -9.83 2.03 -13.36
C ALA A 89 -9.41 3.35 -14.03
N ARG A 90 -8.17 3.43 -14.54
CA ARG A 90 -7.68 4.64 -15.23
C ARG A 90 -8.31 4.86 -16.61
N ALA A 91 -8.93 3.84 -17.21
CA ALA A 91 -9.39 3.87 -18.60
C ALA A 91 -10.32 5.08 -18.87
N ASP A 92 -11.14 5.43 -17.89
CA ASP A 92 -12.11 6.52 -17.95
C ASP A 92 -11.49 7.91 -17.68
N LYS A 93 -10.16 7.99 -17.55
CA LYS A 93 -9.39 9.20 -17.18
C LYS A 93 -9.98 9.97 -15.98
N PRO A 94 -10.21 9.29 -14.83
CA PRO A 94 -10.82 9.93 -13.68
C PRO A 94 -9.89 10.99 -13.06
N ARG A 95 -10.48 11.85 -12.23
CA ARG A 95 -9.73 12.65 -11.26
C ARG A 95 -9.36 11.75 -10.09
N VAL A 96 -8.08 11.70 -9.75
CA VAL A 96 -7.54 10.77 -8.75
C VAL A 96 -7.26 11.50 -7.45
N ALA A 97 -7.79 11.00 -6.34
CA ALA A 97 -7.37 11.39 -5.00
C ALA A 97 -6.41 10.33 -4.45
N VAL A 98 -5.22 10.75 -4.03
CA VAL A 98 -4.24 9.89 -3.34
C VAL A 98 -4.23 10.28 -1.87
N ILE A 99 -4.58 9.34 -0.99
CA ILE A 99 -4.61 9.56 0.45
C ILE A 99 -3.31 8.99 1.06
N GLY A 100 -2.51 9.87 1.66
CA GLY A 100 -1.16 9.59 2.12
C GLY A 100 -0.09 9.99 1.11
N ALA A 101 0.90 10.74 1.56
CA ALA A 101 2.05 11.24 0.83
C ALA A 101 3.37 10.61 1.34
N GLY A 102 3.29 9.34 1.74
CA GLY A 102 4.44 8.46 1.90
C GLY A 102 5.15 8.18 0.56
N PHE A 103 6.11 7.25 0.55
CA PHE A 103 6.83 6.87 -0.68
C PHE A 103 5.86 6.33 -1.73
N ILE A 104 5.09 5.32 -1.38
CA ILE A 104 4.10 4.70 -2.27
C ILE A 104 3.09 5.73 -2.78
N GLY A 105 2.51 6.54 -1.89
CA GLY A 105 1.54 7.56 -2.29
C GLY A 105 2.13 8.61 -3.23
N SER A 106 3.36 9.05 -2.98
CA SER A 106 4.06 10.00 -3.85
C SER A 106 4.38 9.40 -5.23
N GLU A 107 4.80 8.15 -5.30
CA GLU A 107 5.07 7.44 -6.56
C GLU A 107 3.79 7.16 -7.35
N VAL A 108 2.70 6.77 -6.68
CA VAL A 108 1.38 6.61 -7.30
C VAL A 108 0.90 7.94 -7.87
N ALA A 109 1.01 9.03 -7.10
CA ALA A 109 0.66 10.36 -7.58
C ALA A 109 1.50 10.76 -8.79
N ALA A 110 2.82 10.56 -8.76
CA ALA A 110 3.71 10.83 -9.88
C ALA A 110 3.34 10.01 -11.13
N SER A 111 3.07 8.71 -10.96
CA SER A 111 2.73 7.78 -12.04
C SER A 111 1.38 8.12 -12.68
N ALA A 112 0.36 8.38 -11.87
CA ALA A 112 -0.97 8.79 -12.35
C ALA A 112 -0.90 10.06 -13.21
N ARG A 113 -0.04 11.02 -12.83
CA ARG A 113 0.18 12.23 -13.63
C ARG A 113 0.94 11.99 -14.93
N GLN A 114 1.96 11.13 -14.92
CA GLN A 114 2.67 10.74 -16.15
C GLN A 114 1.70 10.11 -17.16
N LEU A 115 0.62 9.50 -16.67
CA LEU A 115 -0.48 8.96 -17.45
C LEU A 115 -1.56 10.01 -17.82
N GLY A 116 -1.36 11.29 -17.49
CA GLY A 116 -2.23 12.40 -17.86
C GLY A 116 -3.45 12.60 -16.98
N LEU A 117 -3.52 11.96 -15.80
CA LEU A 117 -4.64 12.12 -14.86
C LEU A 117 -4.48 13.40 -14.02
N GLU A 118 -5.60 14.03 -13.66
CA GLU A 118 -5.62 15.09 -12.65
C GLU A 118 -5.52 14.44 -11.26
N VAL A 119 -4.54 14.84 -10.45
CA VAL A 119 -4.26 14.20 -9.16
C VAL A 119 -4.39 15.19 -8.02
N THR A 120 -5.03 14.80 -6.93
CA THR A 120 -4.96 15.51 -5.65
C THR A 120 -4.36 14.59 -4.59
N VAL A 121 -3.30 15.04 -3.93
CA VAL A 121 -2.69 14.31 -2.81
C VAL A 121 -3.18 14.92 -1.50
N ILE A 122 -3.66 14.08 -0.59
CA ILE A 122 -4.20 14.45 0.71
C ILE A 122 -3.30 13.80 1.76
N GLU A 123 -2.67 14.61 2.61
CA GLU A 123 -1.74 14.17 3.65
C GLU A 123 -2.18 14.71 5.02
N ALA A 124 -2.16 13.85 6.03
CA ALA A 124 -2.50 14.20 7.40
C ALA A 124 -1.33 14.88 8.15
N LEU A 125 -0.11 14.72 7.65
CA LEU A 125 1.09 15.37 8.14
C LEU A 125 1.34 16.71 7.44
N GLU A 126 2.29 17.47 7.98
CA GLU A 126 2.65 18.80 7.48
C GLU A 126 3.32 18.78 6.10
N ALA A 127 3.97 17.67 5.74
CA ALA A 127 4.70 17.49 4.49
C ALA A 127 4.71 16.02 4.03
N PRO A 128 4.89 15.75 2.72
CA PRO A 128 5.21 14.42 2.21
C PRO A 128 6.44 13.84 2.91
N LEU A 129 6.44 12.51 3.09
CA LEU A 129 7.57 11.77 3.65
C LEU A 129 8.04 12.28 5.03
N ALA A 130 7.23 13.04 5.76
CA ALA A 130 7.64 13.66 7.02
C ALA A 130 8.06 12.67 8.12
N GLN A 131 7.64 11.40 8.02
CA GLN A 131 8.09 10.35 8.94
C GLN A 131 9.45 9.75 8.59
N SER A 132 9.90 9.88 7.33
CA SER A 132 11.10 9.22 6.83
C SER A 132 12.21 10.20 6.45
N LEU A 133 11.86 11.46 6.19
CA LEU A 133 12.78 12.51 5.78
C LEU A 133 12.65 13.72 6.70
N ALA A 134 13.74 14.48 6.84
CA ALA A 134 13.71 15.75 7.53
C ALA A 134 12.68 16.69 6.86
N PRO A 135 11.93 17.51 7.64
CA PRO A 135 10.85 18.36 7.12
C PRO A 135 11.26 19.25 5.93
N ARG A 136 12.50 19.72 5.90
CA ARG A 136 13.06 20.52 4.79
C ARG A 136 13.06 19.76 3.46
N VAL A 137 13.33 18.46 3.46
CA VAL A 137 13.33 17.66 2.23
C VAL A 137 11.89 17.38 1.78
N GLY A 138 11.00 17.08 2.74
CA GLY A 138 9.57 16.90 2.48
C GLY A 138 8.93 18.12 1.83
N SER A 139 9.28 19.34 2.28
CA SER A 139 8.74 20.58 1.71
C SER A 139 9.23 20.85 0.29
N ILE A 140 10.49 20.52 -0.04
CA ILE A 140 11.02 20.59 -1.41
C ILE A 140 10.26 19.64 -2.34
N LEU A 141 9.98 18.41 -1.88
CA LEU A 141 9.19 17.44 -2.64
C LEU A 141 7.76 17.92 -2.84
N GLN A 142 7.14 18.51 -1.81
CA GLN A 142 5.81 19.10 -1.91
C GLN A 142 5.77 20.22 -2.96
N GLN A 143 6.76 21.13 -2.95
CA GLN A 143 6.87 22.20 -3.94
C GLN A 143 7.03 21.65 -5.36
N THR A 144 7.85 20.62 -5.54
CA THR A 144 8.07 19.97 -6.84
C THR A 144 6.82 19.25 -7.34
N GLN A 145 6.07 18.61 -6.46
CA GLN A 145 4.80 17.99 -6.82
C GLN A 145 3.72 19.05 -7.13
N SER A 146 3.70 20.17 -6.41
CA SER A 146 2.66 21.22 -6.53
C SER A 146 2.91 22.21 -7.68
N SER A 147 4.16 22.48 -8.06
CA SER A 147 4.52 23.38 -9.18
C SER A 147 4.05 22.89 -10.55
N ARG A 148 3.65 21.63 -10.57
CA ARG A 148 3.38 20.84 -11.75
C ARG A 148 1.84 20.89 -11.84
N ARG A 149 1.28 21.67 -12.78
CA ARG A 149 -0.13 22.16 -12.84
C ARG A 149 -1.26 21.15 -12.55
N ALA A 150 -1.02 19.85 -12.72
CA ALA A 150 -1.99 18.79 -12.51
C ALA A 150 -2.01 18.17 -11.10
N THR A 151 -1.27 18.71 -10.11
CA THR A 151 -1.33 18.19 -8.73
C THR A 151 -1.60 19.24 -7.69
N ARG A 152 -2.69 19.02 -6.95
CA ARG A 152 -3.00 19.75 -5.73
C ARG A 152 -2.53 18.94 -4.53
N PHE A 153 -1.76 19.56 -3.64
CA PHE A 153 -1.35 18.95 -2.38
C PHE A 153 -2.11 19.60 -1.22
N ARG A 154 -2.72 18.80 -0.37
CA ARG A 154 -3.40 19.26 0.84
C ARG A 154 -2.78 18.58 2.06
N ALA A 155 -1.92 19.32 2.76
CA ALA A 155 -1.45 18.95 4.09
C ALA A 155 -2.47 19.42 5.13
N CYS A 156 -2.80 18.56 6.09
CA CYS A 156 -3.49 18.99 7.30
C CYS A 156 -2.42 19.49 8.29
N SER A 157 -2.38 20.79 8.57
CA SER A 157 -1.70 21.25 9.77
C SER A 157 -2.50 20.71 10.94
N ARG A 158 -1.93 19.78 11.72
CA ARG A 158 -2.59 19.26 12.92
C ARG A 158 -2.92 20.44 13.84
N HIS A 159 -4.16 20.90 13.83
CA HIS A 159 -4.74 21.47 15.03
C HIS A 159 -5.04 20.29 15.95
N PRO A 160 -4.58 20.28 17.21
CA PRO A 160 -4.94 19.23 18.13
C PRO A 160 -6.46 19.21 18.24
N VAL A 161 -7.08 18.13 17.76
CA VAL A 161 -8.47 17.83 18.06
C VAL A 161 -8.52 17.64 19.57
N ARG A 162 -9.03 18.65 20.29
CA ARG A 162 -9.22 18.53 21.74
C ARG A 162 -10.11 17.31 21.97
N PRO A 163 -9.71 16.35 22.82
CA PRO A 163 -10.61 15.27 23.19
C PRO A 163 -11.85 15.90 23.84
N SER A 164 -13.02 15.68 23.25
CA SER A 164 -14.29 16.03 23.87
C SER A 164 -14.50 15.07 25.04
N HIS A 165 -14.10 15.47 26.24
CA HIS A 165 -14.51 14.79 27.46
C HIS A 165 -16.02 15.00 27.65
N SER A 166 -16.81 14.07 27.12
CA SER A 166 -18.17 13.81 27.58
C SER A 166 -18.29 12.34 27.92
N ASN A 167 -17.53 11.90 28.93
CA ASN A 167 -17.84 10.66 29.62
C ASN A 167 -18.87 11.00 30.70
N ARG A 168 -20.15 10.87 30.35
CA ARG A 168 -21.26 10.93 31.29
C ARG A 168 -22.22 9.79 30.96
N PHE A 169 -21.87 8.58 31.40
CA PHE A 169 -22.84 7.53 31.63
C PHE A 169 -22.52 6.85 32.96
N ARG A 170 -23.61 6.56 33.68
CA ARG A 170 -23.73 6.10 35.06
C ARG A 170 -23.11 4.74 35.30
#